data_AF-A0A159Z2K3-F1
#
_entry.id   AF-A0A159Z2K3-F1
#
_cell.length_a   1.000
_cell.length_b   1.000
_cell.length_c   1.000
_cell.angle_alpha   90.00
_cell.angle_beta   90.00
_cell.angle_gamma   90.00
#
_symmetry.space_group_name_H-M   'P 1'
#
loop_
_entity.id
_entity.type
_entity.pdbx_description
1 polymer ?
#
loop_
_entity_poly.entity_id
_entity_poly.type
_entity_poly.pdbx_seq_one_letter_code
_entity_poly.pdbx_strand_id
1 'polypeptide(L)'
;MPVPPLKFDPVPGVQDRHIWKWRQNRGEAMVEFLTPAFGDEGVKPLPALKVSAQALNYLNFLIAEPIPAVALYRSGVLVRIPRPERFAIHKLIVADRRHGGPDQAKARKDRAQAAFLISILAQDRPDDLAEAFADALSRGPRWRERLEATLARMPESAEVLRGLV
;
A
#
# COMPACT_ATOMS: atom_id res chain seq x y z
N MET A 1 -36.78 0.63 -2.93
CA MET A 1 -36.23 1.91 -2.42
C MET A 1 -34.95 2.22 -3.19
N PRO A 2 -34.88 3.31 -3.97
CA PRO A 2 -33.64 3.72 -4.63
C PRO A 2 -32.58 4.10 -3.58
N VAL A 3 -31.34 3.76 -3.87
CA VAL A 3 -30.19 4.04 -3.00
C VAL A 3 -29.90 5.55 -2.99
N PRO A 4 -29.83 6.22 -1.83
CA PRO A 4 -29.36 7.60 -1.79
C PRO A 4 -27.91 7.65 -2.30
N PRO A 5 -27.56 8.60 -3.18
CA PRO A 5 -26.19 8.71 -3.69
C PRO A 5 -25.22 9.04 -2.55
N LEU A 6 -24.09 8.33 -2.51
CA LEU A 6 -22.96 8.68 -1.63
C LEU A 6 -22.39 10.02 -2.12
N LYS A 7 -22.53 11.06 -1.29
CA LYS A 7 -21.99 12.40 -1.59
C LYS A 7 -20.57 12.52 -1.03
N PHE A 8 -19.64 12.87 -1.90
CA PHE A 8 -18.24 13.07 -1.60
C PHE A 8 -17.84 14.51 -1.94
N ASP A 9 -17.19 15.18 -0.99
CA ASP A 9 -16.66 16.52 -1.19
C ASP A 9 -15.15 16.43 -1.46
N PRO A 10 -14.63 17.22 -2.41
CA PRO A 10 -13.21 17.27 -2.68
C PRO A 10 -12.45 17.81 -1.46
N VAL A 11 -11.30 17.23 -1.16
CA VAL A 11 -10.35 17.75 -0.16
C VAL A 11 -9.17 18.34 -0.93
N PRO A 12 -9.11 19.68 -1.12
CA PRO A 12 -8.02 20.33 -1.83
C PRO A 12 -6.70 20.16 -1.07
N GLY A 13 -5.58 20.05 -1.81
CA GLY A 13 -4.26 20.16 -1.22
C GLY A 13 -3.99 21.60 -0.78
N VAL A 14 -3.17 21.79 0.27
CA VAL A 14 -2.79 23.12 0.77
C VAL A 14 -1.98 23.93 -0.27
N GLN A 15 -1.33 23.24 -1.22
CA GLN A 15 -0.50 23.85 -2.26
C GLN A 15 -0.94 23.50 -3.69
N ASP A 16 -1.82 22.52 -3.88
CA ASP A 16 -2.15 21.95 -5.18
C ASP A 16 -3.64 22.10 -5.48
N ARG A 17 -3.97 22.76 -6.61
CA ARG A 17 -5.36 22.88 -7.12
C ARG A 17 -5.95 21.55 -7.61
N HIS A 18 -5.18 20.47 -7.53
CA HIS A 18 -5.53 19.15 -8.01
C HIS A 18 -6.12 18.28 -6.90
N ILE A 19 -7.37 17.84 -7.10
CA ILE A 19 -8.12 17.04 -6.12
C ILE A 19 -7.85 15.56 -6.38
N TRP A 20 -7.20 14.91 -5.43
CA TRP A 20 -6.92 13.47 -5.41
C TRP A 20 -7.45 12.76 -4.15
N LYS A 21 -8.06 13.53 -3.24
CA LYS A 21 -8.74 13.07 -2.03
C LYS A 21 -10.16 13.57 -2.00
N TRP A 22 -11.08 12.71 -1.57
CA TRP A 22 -12.47 13.05 -1.33
C TRP A 22 -12.89 12.54 0.04
N ARG A 23 -13.67 13.34 0.77
CA ARG A 23 -14.25 12.96 2.06
C ARG A 23 -15.75 12.82 1.89
N GLN A 24 -16.34 11.81 2.53
CA GLN A 24 -17.79 11.67 2.55
C GLN A 24 -18.43 12.85 3.31
N ASN A 25 -19.42 13.50 2.70
CA ASN A 25 -20.04 14.74 3.20
C ASN A 25 -20.67 14.61 4.62
N ARG A 26 -20.98 13.37 5.05
CA ARG A 26 -21.57 13.05 6.38
C ARG A 26 -20.94 11.82 7.05
N GLY A 27 -19.69 11.48 6.71
CA GLY A 27 -18.98 10.32 7.29
C GLY A 27 -17.48 10.55 7.37
N GLU A 28 -16.77 9.61 7.98
CA GLU A 28 -15.30 9.67 8.12
C GLU A 28 -14.56 9.04 6.94
N ALA A 29 -15.30 8.38 6.02
CA ALA A 29 -14.70 7.69 4.90
C ALA A 29 -13.97 8.68 3.97
N MET A 30 -12.70 8.37 3.71
CA MET A 30 -11.89 9.06 2.72
C MET A 30 -11.62 8.15 1.53
N VAL A 31 -11.73 8.71 0.34
CA VAL A 31 -11.35 8.07 -0.92
C VAL A 31 -10.13 8.80 -1.45
N GLU A 32 -9.06 8.05 -1.71
CA GLU A 32 -7.83 8.56 -2.32
C GLU A 32 -7.63 7.86 -3.66
N PHE A 33 -7.30 8.62 -4.70
CA PHE A 33 -6.98 8.07 -6.01
C PHE A 33 -5.47 8.00 -6.15
N LEU A 34 -4.96 6.80 -6.41
CA LEU A 34 -3.54 6.51 -6.49
C LEU A 34 -3.20 5.90 -7.85
N THR A 35 -2.03 6.22 -8.38
CA THR A 35 -1.50 5.62 -9.61
C THR A 35 -0.02 5.26 -9.43
N PRO A 36 0.51 4.23 -10.09
CA PRO A 36 1.94 3.98 -10.06
C PRO A 36 2.74 5.16 -10.62
N ALA A 37 3.88 5.47 -9.99
CA ALA A 37 4.91 6.33 -10.52
C ALA A 37 6.11 5.49 -10.99
N PHE A 38 6.75 5.94 -12.07
CA PHE A 38 8.01 5.42 -12.59
C PHE A 38 8.99 6.59 -12.67
N GLY A 39 9.51 7.02 -11.52
CA GLY A 39 10.31 8.24 -11.38
C GLY A 39 9.69 9.18 -10.35
N ASP A 40 9.36 10.40 -10.77
CA ASP A 40 8.83 11.43 -9.87
C ASP A 40 7.41 11.12 -9.40
N GLU A 41 7.24 11.24 -8.08
CA GLU A 41 5.95 11.20 -7.42
C GLU A 41 5.29 12.59 -7.47
N GLY A 42 3.97 12.61 -7.43
CA GLY A 42 3.21 13.86 -7.48
C GLY A 42 1.80 13.64 -8.00
N VAL A 43 1.01 14.70 -8.03
CA VAL A 43 -0.36 14.62 -8.50
C VAL A 43 -0.38 14.60 -10.03
N LYS A 44 -1.00 13.57 -10.63
CA LYS A 44 -1.15 13.43 -12.09
C LYS A 44 -2.63 13.39 -12.47
N PRO A 45 -3.05 14.01 -13.59
CA PRO A 45 -4.41 13.89 -14.06
C PRO A 45 -4.70 12.45 -14.51
N LEU A 46 -5.91 11.96 -14.20
CA LEU A 46 -6.50 10.73 -14.75
C LEU A 46 -7.74 11.12 -15.58
N PRO A 47 -7.58 11.52 -16.86
CA PRO A 47 -8.67 12.06 -17.66
C PRO A 47 -9.87 11.13 -17.79
N ALA A 48 -9.63 9.82 -17.89
CA ALA A 48 -10.67 8.80 -18.00
C ALA A 48 -11.66 8.80 -16.83
N LEU A 49 -11.21 9.22 -15.65
CA LEU A 49 -12.00 9.28 -14.43
C LEU A 49 -12.40 10.71 -14.04
N LYS A 50 -11.97 11.73 -14.81
CA LYS A 50 -12.16 13.16 -14.51
C LYS A 50 -11.69 13.56 -13.10
N VAL A 51 -10.62 12.93 -12.64
CA VAL A 51 -10.00 13.13 -11.32
C VAL A 51 -8.48 13.29 -11.45
N SER A 52 -7.82 13.73 -10.39
CA SER A 52 -6.37 13.58 -10.26
C SER A 52 -6.03 12.42 -9.32
N ALA A 53 -4.87 11.82 -9.49
CA ALA A 53 -4.35 10.78 -8.60
C ALA A 53 -2.95 11.11 -8.12
N GLN A 54 -2.65 10.72 -6.88
CA GLN A 54 -1.30 10.75 -6.36
C GLN A 54 -0.49 9.61 -6.99
N ALA A 55 0.52 9.97 -7.78
CA ALA A 55 1.47 9.03 -8.33
C ALA A 55 2.47 8.61 -7.25
N LEU A 56 2.57 7.31 -6.96
CA LEU A 56 3.43 6.75 -5.92
C LEU A 56 4.34 5.66 -6.50
N ASN A 57 5.64 5.74 -6.19
CA ASN A 57 6.58 4.67 -6.45
C ASN A 57 6.21 3.44 -5.61
N TYR A 58 6.61 2.26 -6.09
CA TYR A 58 6.37 0.96 -5.45
C TYR A 58 4.89 0.50 -5.43
N LEU A 59 3.94 1.38 -5.78
CA LEU A 59 2.52 1.02 -5.86
C LEU A 59 2.26 -0.07 -6.91
N ASN A 60 2.98 -0.06 -8.04
CA ASN A 60 2.87 -1.07 -9.08
C ASN A 60 3.08 -2.50 -8.57
N PHE A 61 4.00 -2.68 -7.61
CA PHE A 61 4.22 -3.98 -6.98
C PHE A 61 3.07 -4.36 -6.05
N LEU A 62 2.54 -3.40 -5.28
CA LEU A 62 1.43 -3.65 -4.37
C LEU A 62 0.15 -4.09 -5.11
N ILE A 63 -0.14 -3.43 -6.24
CA ILE A 63 -1.39 -3.66 -6.99
C ILE A 63 -1.22 -4.69 -8.12
N ALA A 64 -0.08 -5.34 -8.23
CA ALA A 64 0.13 -6.43 -9.17
C ALA A 64 -0.71 -7.64 -8.78
N GLU A 65 -1.42 -8.21 -9.76
CA GLU A 65 -2.22 -9.44 -9.63
C GLU A 65 -3.12 -9.46 -8.39
N PRO A 66 -4.01 -8.47 -8.22
CA PRO A 66 -4.83 -8.37 -7.02
C PRO A 66 -5.85 -9.51 -6.95
N ILE A 67 -6.20 -9.90 -5.73
CA ILE A 67 -7.17 -10.97 -5.48
C ILE A 67 -8.57 -10.39 -5.23
N PRO A 68 -9.64 -11.10 -5.60
CA PRO A 68 -11.00 -10.72 -5.25
C PRO A 68 -11.24 -10.86 -3.74
N ALA A 69 -11.96 -9.91 -3.16
CA ALA A 69 -12.46 -9.96 -1.79
C ALA A 69 -13.85 -9.32 -1.70
N VAL A 70 -14.57 -9.56 -0.60
CA VAL A 70 -15.89 -8.98 -0.37
C VAL A 70 -15.80 -7.92 0.72
N ALA A 71 -16.11 -6.67 0.37
CA ALA A 71 -16.33 -5.62 1.35
C ALA A 71 -17.74 -5.77 1.93
N LEU A 72 -17.84 -5.87 3.26
CA LEU A 72 -19.10 -6.05 3.99
C LEU A 72 -19.89 -4.74 4.08
N TYR A 73 -20.41 -4.28 2.94
CA TYR A 73 -21.32 -3.14 2.86
C TYR A 73 -22.62 -3.57 2.18
N ARG A 74 -23.74 -3.45 2.90
CA ARG A 74 -25.08 -3.92 2.47
C ARG A 74 -25.06 -5.39 2.05
N SER A 75 -25.41 -5.70 0.81
CA SER A 75 -25.40 -7.05 0.24
C SER A 75 -23.98 -7.57 -0.09
N GLY A 76 -22.94 -6.80 0.23
CA GLY A 76 -21.56 -7.10 -0.16
C GLY A 76 -21.20 -6.40 -1.46
N VAL A 77 -19.94 -5.96 -1.54
CA VAL A 77 -19.36 -5.37 -2.75
C VAL A 77 -18.09 -6.14 -3.10
N LEU A 78 -18.03 -6.64 -4.33
CA LEU A 78 -16.81 -7.26 -4.86
C LEU A 78 -15.74 -6.18 -5.03
N VAL A 79 -14.63 -6.36 -4.34
CA VAL A 79 -13.46 -5.48 -4.42
C VAL A 79 -12.22 -6.29 -4.80
N ARG A 80 -11.20 -5.60 -5.27
CA ARG A 80 -9.87 -6.16 -5.50
C ARG A 80 -8.93 -5.64 -4.42
N ILE A 81 -8.23 -6.54 -3.75
CA ILE A 81 -7.24 -6.19 -2.73
C ILE A 81 -5.84 -6.68 -3.14
N PRO A 82 -4.77 -6.02 -2.67
CA PRO A 82 -3.42 -6.54 -2.82
C PRO A 82 -3.29 -7.96 -2.26
N ARG A 83 -2.43 -8.77 -2.89
CA ARG A 83 -2.03 -10.06 -2.31
C ARG A 83 -1.33 -9.82 -0.95
N PRO A 84 -1.64 -10.58 0.11
CA PRO A 84 -1.10 -10.34 1.46
C PRO A 84 0.42 -10.28 1.53
N GLU A 85 1.11 -11.17 0.81
CA GLU A 85 2.56 -11.24 0.69
C GLU A 85 3.14 -9.98 0.03
N ARG A 86 2.56 -9.53 -1.09
CA ARG A 86 2.97 -8.27 -1.74
C ARG A 86 2.69 -7.08 -0.84
N PHE A 87 1.59 -7.10 -0.07
CA PHE A 87 1.29 -6.07 0.92
C PHE A 87 2.36 -6.04 2.03
N ALA A 88 2.74 -7.19 2.58
CA ALA A 88 3.74 -7.30 3.63
C ALA A 88 5.12 -6.78 3.17
N ILE A 89 5.59 -7.22 2.00
CA ILE A 89 6.87 -6.77 1.43
C ILE A 89 6.83 -5.28 1.06
N HIS A 90 5.72 -4.80 0.49
CA HIS A 90 5.54 -3.38 0.22
C HIS A 90 5.58 -2.52 1.50
N LYS A 91 5.04 -3.03 2.62
CA LYS A 91 5.09 -2.32 3.91
C LYS A 91 6.50 -2.16 4.45
N LEU A 92 7.40 -3.10 4.20
CA LEU A 92 8.81 -2.94 4.53
C LEU A 92 9.41 -1.73 3.78
N ILE A 93 9.14 -1.62 2.48
CA ILE A 93 9.64 -0.50 1.66
C ILE A 93 9.07 0.84 2.13
N VAL A 94 7.76 0.90 2.38
CA VAL A 94 7.10 2.15 2.83
C VAL A 94 7.56 2.57 4.22
N ALA A 95 7.86 1.62 5.11
CA ALA A 95 8.35 1.92 6.45
C ALA A 95 9.69 2.68 6.41
N ASP A 96 10.63 2.24 5.57
CA ASP A 96 11.90 2.96 5.37
C ASP A 96 11.66 4.37 4.83
N ARG A 97 10.73 4.53 3.87
CA ARG A 97 10.45 5.85 3.26
C ARG A 97 9.93 6.91 4.22
N ARG A 98 9.43 6.54 5.40
CA ARG A 98 8.81 7.43 6.39
C ARG A 98 9.84 7.98 7.38
N HIS A 99 10.33 9.18 7.11
CA HIS A 99 11.41 9.81 7.88
C HIS A 99 10.92 11.02 8.70
N GLY A 100 11.21 11.03 10.01
CA GLY A 100 11.04 12.19 10.89
C GLY A 100 9.61 12.44 11.41
N GLY A 101 9.50 13.21 12.50
CA GLY A 101 8.22 13.74 13.01
C GLY A 101 7.07 12.70 13.14
N PRO A 102 5.84 13.07 12.74
CA PRO A 102 4.67 12.17 12.73
C PRO A 102 4.85 10.88 11.92
N ASP A 103 5.78 10.87 10.96
CA ASP A 103 6.02 9.71 10.09
C ASP A 103 6.75 8.57 10.82
N GLN A 104 7.39 8.83 11.97
CA GLN A 104 7.96 7.76 12.80
C GLN A 104 6.89 6.82 13.37
N ALA A 105 5.77 7.36 13.85
CA ALA A 105 4.66 6.54 14.37
C ALA A 105 4.05 5.68 13.25
N LYS A 106 3.92 6.28 12.07
CA LYS A 106 3.47 5.61 10.84
C LYS A 106 4.44 4.51 10.38
N ALA A 107 5.75 4.74 10.43
CA ALA A 107 6.76 3.73 10.11
C ALA A 107 6.74 2.55 11.09
N ARG A 108 6.54 2.81 12.38
CA ARG A 108 6.30 1.75 13.39
C ARG A 108 5.05 0.94 13.05
N LYS A 109 3.95 1.59 12.67
CA LYS A 109 2.72 0.92 12.23
C LYS A 109 2.95 0.04 11.00
N ASP A 110 3.67 0.53 9.99
CA ASP A 110 3.94 -0.27 8.78
C ASP A 110 4.80 -1.50 9.10
N ARG A 111 5.83 -1.37 9.95
CA ARG A 111 6.64 -2.50 10.42
C ARG A 111 5.81 -3.53 11.19
N ALA A 112 4.93 -3.09 12.08
CA ALA A 112 4.04 -3.99 12.81
C ALA A 112 3.09 -4.75 11.87
N GLN A 113 2.53 -4.07 10.87
CA GLN A 113 1.69 -4.71 9.86
C GLN A 113 2.47 -5.73 9.01
N ALA A 114 3.69 -5.39 8.60
CA ALA A 114 4.57 -6.31 7.88
C ALA A 114 4.92 -7.53 8.74
N ALA A 115 5.38 -7.33 9.98
CA ALA A 115 5.75 -8.42 10.90
C ALA A 115 4.60 -9.41 11.10
N PHE A 116 3.39 -8.89 11.35
CA PHE A 116 2.21 -9.71 11.56
C PHE A 116 1.85 -10.56 10.34
N LEU A 117 1.91 -9.98 9.13
CA LEU A 117 1.63 -10.74 7.91
C LEU A 117 2.74 -11.73 7.60
N ILE A 118 4.01 -11.35 7.77
CA ILE A 118 5.16 -12.22 7.55
C ILE A 118 5.08 -13.47 8.44
N SER A 119 4.76 -13.30 9.74
CA SER A 119 4.71 -14.44 10.67
C SER A 119 3.60 -15.44 10.35
N ILE A 120 2.46 -14.97 9.85
CA ILE A 120 1.34 -15.82 9.42
C ILE A 120 1.66 -16.47 8.07
N LEU A 121 2.10 -15.68 7.09
CA LEU A 121 2.36 -16.18 5.74
C LEU A 121 3.53 -17.17 5.69
N ALA A 122 4.54 -17.02 6.54
CA ALA A 122 5.63 -17.99 6.64
C ALA A 122 5.16 -19.39 7.08
N GLN A 123 4.00 -19.48 7.74
CA GLN A 123 3.39 -20.76 8.14
C GLN A 123 2.39 -21.25 7.09
N ASP A 124 1.49 -20.38 6.64
CA ASP A 124 0.35 -20.78 5.80
C ASP A 124 0.69 -20.84 4.31
N ARG A 125 1.59 -19.95 3.85
CA ARG A 125 1.92 -19.71 2.43
C ARG A 125 3.39 -19.29 2.24
N PRO A 126 4.36 -20.12 2.68
CA PRO A 126 5.78 -19.77 2.63
C PRO A 126 6.27 -19.51 1.21
N ASP A 127 5.81 -20.27 0.21
CA ASP A 127 6.22 -20.13 -1.19
C ASP A 127 5.77 -18.78 -1.80
N ASP A 128 4.50 -18.39 -1.59
CA ASP A 128 3.97 -17.09 -2.02
C ASP A 128 4.80 -15.94 -1.41
N LEU A 129 5.16 -16.07 -0.12
CA LEU A 129 5.96 -15.07 0.59
C LEU A 129 7.40 -15.00 0.06
N ALA A 130 8.03 -16.16 -0.19
CA ALA A 130 9.36 -16.29 -0.75
C ALA A 130 9.43 -15.65 -2.14
N GLU A 131 8.47 -15.96 -3.01
CA GLU A 131 8.37 -15.41 -4.36
C GLU A 131 8.20 -13.89 -4.33
N ALA A 132 7.31 -13.36 -3.49
CA ALA A 132 7.11 -11.92 -3.37
C ALA A 132 8.37 -11.19 -2.86
N PHE A 133 9.11 -11.82 -1.94
CA PHE A 133 10.35 -11.25 -1.42
C PHE A 133 11.48 -11.29 -2.47
N ALA A 134 11.64 -12.41 -3.17
CA ALA A 134 12.60 -12.56 -4.26
C ALA A 134 12.31 -11.60 -5.43
N ASP A 135 11.04 -11.45 -5.81
CA ASP A 135 10.60 -10.47 -6.82
C ASP A 135 11.04 -9.07 -6.39
N ALA A 136 10.75 -8.65 -5.15
CA ALA A 136 11.14 -7.34 -4.64
C ALA A 136 12.67 -7.12 -4.62
N LEU A 137 13.45 -8.13 -4.23
CA LEU A 137 14.93 -8.08 -4.28
C LEU A 137 15.47 -7.96 -5.72
N SER A 138 14.76 -8.53 -6.70
CA SER A 138 15.14 -8.49 -8.12
C SER A 138 14.95 -7.10 -8.76
N ARG A 139 14.08 -6.24 -8.19
CA ARG A 139 13.71 -4.93 -8.78
C ARG A 139 14.82 -3.88 -8.78
N GLY A 140 15.96 -4.13 -8.11
CA GLY A 140 17.18 -3.32 -8.22
C GLY A 140 17.75 -2.82 -6.89
N PRO A 141 18.90 -2.10 -6.92
CA PRO A 141 19.66 -1.74 -5.71
C PRO A 141 18.84 -0.95 -4.69
N ARG A 142 18.10 0.06 -5.15
CA ARG A 142 17.26 0.90 -4.27
C ARG A 142 16.15 0.11 -3.57
N TRP A 143 15.66 -0.98 -4.16
CA TRP A 143 14.68 -1.84 -3.49
C TRP A 143 15.33 -2.61 -2.35
N ARG A 144 16.49 -3.24 -2.62
CA ARG A 144 17.26 -4.00 -1.63
C ARG A 144 17.67 -3.13 -0.46
N GLU A 145 18.18 -1.93 -0.72
CA GLU A 145 18.57 -0.96 0.32
C GLU A 145 17.42 -0.65 1.28
N ARG A 146 16.21 -0.39 0.76
CA ARG A 146 15.04 -0.07 1.60
C ARG A 146 14.54 -1.26 2.40
N LEU A 147 14.55 -2.45 1.78
CA LEU A 147 14.19 -3.69 2.46
C LEU A 147 15.15 -3.96 3.61
N GLU A 148 16.46 -3.93 3.35
CA GLU A 148 17.51 -4.14 4.35
C GLU A 148 17.44 -3.09 5.47
N ALA A 149 17.25 -1.81 5.16
CA ALA A 149 17.14 -0.75 6.17
C ALA A 149 15.97 -0.98 7.14
N THR A 150 14.85 -1.50 6.65
CA THR A 150 13.70 -1.84 7.51
C THR A 150 13.93 -3.14 8.27
N LEU A 151 14.44 -4.18 7.62
CA LEU A 151 14.70 -5.49 8.21
C LEU A 151 15.79 -5.46 9.27
N ALA A 152 16.79 -4.56 9.16
CA ALA A 152 17.77 -4.31 10.22
C ALA A 152 17.12 -3.87 11.55
N ARG A 153 15.88 -3.38 11.52
CA ARG A 153 15.09 -3.01 12.70
C ARG A 153 14.01 -4.04 13.05
N MET A 154 14.00 -5.19 12.39
CA MET A 154 13.01 -6.27 12.52
C MET A 154 13.73 -7.64 12.43
N PRO A 155 14.65 -7.95 13.35
CA PRO A 155 15.54 -9.12 13.23
C PRO A 155 14.78 -10.44 13.08
N GLU A 156 13.69 -10.64 13.82
CA GLU A 156 12.83 -11.83 13.71
C GLU A 156 12.22 -11.99 12.32
N SER A 157 11.66 -10.91 11.75
CA SER A 157 11.11 -10.95 10.38
C SER A 157 12.20 -11.12 9.32
N ALA A 158 13.40 -10.59 9.57
CA ALA A 158 14.55 -10.76 8.69
C ALA A 158 15.01 -12.21 8.64
N GLU A 159 15.09 -12.88 9.80
CA GLU A 159 15.42 -14.30 9.91
C GLU A 159 14.40 -15.16 9.16
N VAL A 160 13.10 -14.92 9.40
CA VAL A 160 12.02 -15.63 8.69
C VAL A 160 12.16 -15.48 7.17
N LEU A 161 12.26 -14.25 6.66
CA LEU A 161 12.33 -14.02 5.21
C LEU A 161 13.60 -14.57 4.56
N ARG A 162 14.74 -14.52 5.27
CA ARG A 162 16.01 -15.08 4.78
C ARG A 162 16.03 -16.61 4.83
N GLY A 163 15.26 -17.23 5.71
CA GLY A 163 15.10 -18.69 5.75
C GLY A 163 14.23 -19.24 4.60
N LEU A 164 13.53 -18.38 3.87
CA LEU A 164 12.65 -18.75 2.76
C LEU A 164 13.31 -18.67 1.37
N VAL A 165 14.47 -18.02 1.25
CA VAL A 165 15.15 -17.73 -0.04
C VAL A 165 16.57 -18.26 -0.03
#